data_AF-A0A7D6ZZ66-F1
#
_entry.id   AF-A0A7D6ZZ66-F1
#
_cell.length_a   1.000
_cell.length_b   1.000
_cell.length_c   1.000
_cell.angle_alpha   90.00
_cell.angle_beta   90.00
_cell.angle_gamma   90.00
#
_symmetry.space_group_name_H-M   'P 1'
#
loop_
_entity.id
_entity.type
_entity.pdbx_description
1 polymer ?
#
loop_
_entity_poly.entity_id
_entity_poly.type
_entity_poly.pdbx_seq_one_letter_code
_entity_poly.pdbx_strand_id
1 'polypeptide(L)'
;MMHAGAVLGDARFFDWISRMIETWNSCGNHLVAHAALEAYAANGSDPALAQLFRLSRAARSQKLAKRAQDAVTMAARWRGLTPEDLADLIVPSHGFALDGTRQLDYGPRGFVVTLDEQLKPIVFDAVRADSGRWSQGPRRRSLPKPGVKDDAVMAGAAHREFTVLRKEVKSTAAEQLTRFEAAMVRQRRWTAERFRSRIVDHPVLWQLARRLVWVACDADGKADSAFRIAEDRSLAAVDDRPFTLDDTATVGIAHPIQLGDTLPAWAELFADYQILQPFPQLERSVHRLSEAERPVEALTRFAGRTLATGRILGANKAGWLRQDIQSGAQWNLIFRPLGEGHTLVLDFEPGIRLFNELADPVQRIAQFRLAVTGSSAQWWGQGVPFGELDEITASEALLAFLALDPREP
;
A
#
# COMPACT_ATOMS: atom_id res chain seq x y z
N MET A 1 -30.79 -5.39 18.98
CA MET A 1 -30.62 -4.06 18.34
C MET A 1 -29.29 -3.93 17.60
N MET A 2 -28.12 -4.16 18.24
CA MET A 2 -26.81 -4.08 17.56
C MET A 2 -26.64 -5.05 16.37
N HIS A 3 -27.03 -6.33 16.51
CA HIS A 3 -27.03 -7.27 15.38
C HIS A 3 -27.98 -6.86 14.25
N ALA A 4 -29.16 -6.32 14.57
CA ALA A 4 -30.13 -5.88 13.56
C ALA A 4 -29.67 -4.61 12.81
N GLY A 5 -29.01 -3.67 13.50
CA GLY A 5 -28.43 -2.49 12.88
C GLY A 5 -27.17 -2.80 12.06
N ALA A 6 -26.33 -3.74 12.50
CA ALA A 6 -25.18 -4.20 11.70
C ALA A 6 -25.63 -4.89 10.39
N VAL A 7 -26.82 -5.51 10.38
CA VAL A 7 -27.42 -6.18 9.21
C VAL A 7 -28.09 -5.20 8.24
N LEU A 8 -28.53 -4.02 8.68
CA LEU A 8 -29.36 -3.10 7.89
C LEU A 8 -28.80 -1.66 7.81
N GLY A 9 -27.64 -1.38 8.39
CA GLY A 9 -27.13 -0.03 8.59
C GLY A 9 -26.62 0.64 7.30
N ASP A 10 -26.92 1.93 7.15
CA ASP A 10 -26.28 2.79 6.14
C ASP A 10 -24.91 3.27 6.63
N ALA A 11 -24.15 3.98 5.78
CA ALA A 11 -22.82 4.51 6.14
C ALA A 11 -22.81 5.37 7.42
N ARG A 12 -23.94 6.01 7.75
CA ARG A 12 -24.08 6.84 8.96
C ARG A 12 -24.19 5.99 10.22
N PHE A 13 -24.87 4.84 10.14
CA PHE A 13 -24.92 3.87 11.22
C PHE A 13 -23.52 3.30 11.55
N PHE A 14 -22.74 2.95 10.52
CA PHE A 14 -21.38 2.42 10.70
C PHE A 14 -20.42 3.44 11.34
N ASP A 15 -20.51 4.72 10.95
CA ASP A 15 -19.72 5.80 11.57
C ASP A 15 -20.13 6.00 13.04
N TRP A 16 -21.44 6.04 13.32
CA TRP A 16 -21.96 6.18 14.68
C TRP A 16 -21.51 5.04 15.60
N ILE A 17 -21.68 3.77 15.19
CA ILE A 17 -21.24 2.63 16.02
C ILE A 17 -19.72 2.69 16.27
N SER A 18 -18.93 3.17 15.33
CA SER A 18 -17.47 3.19 15.50
C SER A 18 -17.03 4.18 16.56
N ARG A 19 -17.65 5.36 16.59
CA ARG A 19 -17.48 6.31 17.69
C ARG A 19 -17.93 5.70 19.02
N MET A 20 -19.01 4.93 19.01
CA MET A 20 -19.50 4.25 20.21
C MET A 20 -18.55 3.15 20.69
N ILE A 21 -17.94 2.36 19.80
CA ILE A 21 -16.94 1.35 20.14
C ILE A 21 -15.74 1.99 20.84
N GLU A 22 -15.22 3.09 20.31
CA GLU A 22 -14.14 3.83 20.97
C GLU A 22 -14.57 4.40 22.33
N THR A 23 -15.78 4.96 22.40
CA THR A 23 -16.35 5.49 23.65
C THR A 23 -16.47 4.40 24.71
N TRP A 24 -17.10 3.26 24.38
CA TRP A 24 -17.24 2.13 25.29
C TRP A 24 -15.89 1.58 25.73
N ASN A 25 -14.91 1.50 24.82
CA ASN A 25 -13.56 1.07 25.17
C ASN A 25 -12.88 2.06 26.12
N SER A 26 -13.10 3.36 25.96
CA SER A 26 -12.54 4.38 26.86
C SER A 26 -13.23 4.43 28.23
N CYS A 27 -14.51 4.06 28.30
CA CYS A 27 -15.29 4.03 29.55
C CYS A 27 -15.23 2.69 30.29
N GLY A 28 -14.32 1.77 29.91
CA GLY A 28 -14.17 0.46 30.58
C GLY A 28 -15.16 -0.63 30.16
N ASN A 29 -16.09 -0.34 29.24
CA ASN A 29 -17.09 -1.29 28.73
C ASN A 29 -16.54 -2.16 27.59
N HIS A 30 -15.39 -2.81 27.83
CA HIS A 30 -14.66 -3.57 26.82
C HIS A 30 -15.46 -4.76 26.25
N LEU A 31 -16.39 -5.34 27.02
CA LEU A 31 -17.26 -6.43 26.57
C LEU A 31 -18.24 -5.97 25.48
N VAL A 32 -18.80 -4.77 25.64
CA VAL A 32 -19.73 -4.19 24.67
C VAL A 32 -18.99 -3.79 23.38
N ALA A 33 -17.82 -3.17 23.53
CA ALA A 33 -16.95 -2.87 22.39
C ALA A 33 -16.54 -4.15 21.64
N HIS A 34 -16.26 -5.24 22.36
CA HIS A 34 -15.91 -6.52 21.75
C HIS A 34 -17.09 -7.15 20.99
N ALA A 35 -18.25 -7.25 21.62
CA ALA A 35 -19.45 -7.80 20.98
C ALA A 35 -19.84 -7.03 19.71
N ALA A 36 -19.60 -5.71 19.68
CA ALA A 36 -19.83 -4.90 18.49
C ALA A 36 -18.84 -5.23 17.34
N LEU A 37 -17.57 -5.51 17.66
CA LEU A 37 -16.59 -5.96 16.65
C LEU A 37 -16.96 -7.35 16.08
N GLU A 38 -17.35 -8.28 16.96
CA GLU A 38 -17.81 -9.61 16.54
C GLU A 38 -19.09 -9.53 15.70
N ALA A 39 -20.02 -8.63 16.03
CA ALA A 39 -21.23 -8.42 15.25
C ALA A 39 -20.94 -7.91 13.83
N TYR A 40 -19.94 -7.04 13.65
CA TYR A 40 -19.51 -6.63 12.31
C TYR A 40 -18.84 -7.77 11.54
N ALA A 41 -18.03 -8.59 12.22
CA ALA A 41 -17.36 -9.72 11.59
C ALA A 41 -18.39 -10.76 11.13
N ALA A 42 -19.41 -11.02 11.96
CA ALA A 42 -20.53 -11.89 11.65
C ALA A 42 -21.44 -11.33 10.55
N ASN A 43 -21.57 -10.01 10.43
CA ASN A 43 -22.32 -9.40 9.34
C ASN A 43 -21.65 -9.64 7.97
N GLY A 44 -20.33 -9.50 7.90
CA GLY A 44 -19.54 -9.88 6.73
C GLY A 44 -19.77 -9.06 5.45
N SER A 45 -20.63 -8.04 5.46
CA SER A 45 -20.84 -7.15 4.31
C SER A 45 -19.63 -6.24 4.06
N ASP A 46 -19.42 -5.83 2.81
CA ASP A 46 -18.28 -4.96 2.46
C ASP A 46 -18.23 -3.66 3.31
N PRO A 47 -19.35 -2.96 3.58
CA PRO A 47 -19.35 -1.80 4.48
C PRO A 47 -18.96 -2.14 5.93
N ALA A 48 -19.42 -3.27 6.47
CA ALA A 48 -19.09 -3.70 7.83
C ALA A 48 -17.60 -4.08 7.95
N LEU A 49 -17.06 -4.79 6.97
CA LEU A 49 -15.64 -5.15 6.94
C LEU A 49 -14.75 -3.94 6.73
N ALA A 50 -15.15 -2.99 5.87
CA ALA A 50 -14.45 -1.72 5.71
C ALA A 50 -14.38 -0.94 7.03
N GLN A 51 -15.48 -0.94 7.79
CA GLN A 51 -15.51 -0.30 9.10
C GLN A 51 -14.60 -0.99 10.12
N LEU A 52 -14.64 -2.32 10.18
CA LEU A 52 -13.75 -3.11 11.06
C LEU A 52 -12.28 -2.87 10.76
N PHE A 53 -11.91 -2.86 9.49
CA PHE A 53 -10.54 -2.61 9.07
C PHE A 53 -10.08 -1.18 9.37
N ARG A 54 -10.96 -0.19 9.21
CA ARG A 54 -10.66 1.18 9.69
C ARG A 54 -10.36 1.19 11.17
N LEU A 55 -11.18 0.51 11.99
CA LEU A 55 -10.97 0.41 13.43
C LEU A 55 -9.66 -0.31 13.78
N SER A 56 -9.26 -1.34 13.04
CA SER A 56 -7.99 -2.05 13.31
C SER A 56 -6.76 -1.17 13.12
N ARG A 57 -6.87 -0.11 12.32
CA ARG A 57 -5.76 0.82 12.04
C ARG A 57 -5.82 2.13 12.80
N ALA A 58 -7.02 2.68 13.00
CA ALA A 58 -7.20 4.02 13.57
C ALA A 58 -7.45 4.01 15.09
N ALA A 59 -7.74 2.85 15.69
CA ALA A 59 -8.06 2.77 17.11
C ALA A 59 -6.89 3.25 17.99
N ARG A 60 -7.20 4.16 18.92
CA ARG A 60 -6.22 4.71 19.88
C ARG A 60 -5.65 3.66 20.84
N SER A 61 -6.39 2.57 21.08
CA SER A 61 -5.98 1.49 21.97
C SER A 61 -5.39 0.33 21.16
N GLN A 62 -4.13 -0.03 21.43
CA GLN A 62 -3.48 -1.18 20.78
C GLN A 62 -4.24 -2.50 20.99
N LYS A 63 -4.87 -2.69 22.15
CA LYS A 63 -5.69 -3.90 22.43
C LYS A 63 -6.95 -3.93 21.57
N LEU A 64 -7.61 -2.79 21.39
CA LEU A 64 -8.80 -2.67 20.54
C LEU A 64 -8.41 -2.84 19.06
N ALA A 65 -7.32 -2.21 18.62
CA ALA A 65 -6.77 -2.35 17.28
C ALA A 65 -6.47 -3.82 16.94
N LYS A 66 -5.79 -4.53 17.85
CA LYS A 66 -5.50 -5.97 17.70
C LYS A 66 -6.77 -6.80 17.60
N ARG A 67 -7.76 -6.57 18.46
CA ARG A 67 -9.04 -7.31 18.38
C ARG A 67 -9.83 -7.03 17.11
N ALA A 68 -9.85 -5.78 16.65
CA ALA A 68 -10.46 -5.44 15.37
C ALA A 68 -9.71 -6.16 14.24
N GLN A 69 -8.38 -6.25 14.29
CA GLN A 69 -7.58 -7.00 13.33
C GLN A 69 -7.88 -8.51 13.35
N ASP A 70 -8.06 -9.09 14.53
CA ASP A 70 -8.44 -10.51 14.69
C ASP A 70 -9.83 -10.76 14.08
N ALA A 71 -10.79 -9.86 14.33
CA ALA A 71 -12.14 -9.90 13.77
C ALA A 71 -12.16 -9.76 12.24
N VAL A 72 -11.37 -8.84 11.69
CA VAL A 72 -11.13 -8.69 10.24
C VAL A 72 -10.59 -9.99 9.64
N THR A 73 -9.60 -10.59 10.29
CA THR A 73 -8.95 -11.82 9.82
C THR A 73 -9.94 -13.00 9.82
N MET A 74 -10.75 -13.11 10.87
CA MET A 74 -11.80 -14.14 10.96
C MET A 74 -12.83 -13.99 9.85
N ALA A 75 -13.35 -12.78 9.66
CA ALA A 75 -14.38 -12.52 8.66
C ALA A 75 -13.86 -12.66 7.22
N ALA A 76 -12.60 -12.27 6.97
CA ALA A 76 -11.94 -12.51 5.68
C ALA A 76 -11.83 -14.01 5.39
N ARG A 77 -11.40 -14.83 6.37
CA ARG A 77 -11.32 -16.29 6.23
C ARG A 77 -12.66 -16.93 5.91
N TRP A 78 -13.75 -16.49 6.54
CA TRP A 78 -15.10 -16.99 6.22
C TRP A 78 -15.54 -16.69 4.79
N ARG A 79 -14.98 -15.66 4.15
CA ARG A 79 -15.23 -15.32 2.75
C ARG A 79 -14.19 -15.87 1.76
N GLY A 80 -13.25 -16.69 2.25
CA GLY A 80 -12.12 -17.13 1.43
C GLY A 80 -11.22 -15.97 0.95
N LEU A 81 -11.22 -14.86 1.67
CA LEU A 81 -10.41 -13.69 1.38
C LEU A 81 -9.16 -13.69 2.24
N THR A 82 -8.04 -13.34 1.63
CA THR A 82 -6.84 -12.97 2.39
C THR A 82 -7.06 -11.59 3.04
N PRO A 83 -6.31 -11.23 4.11
CA PRO A 83 -6.34 -9.87 4.66
C PRO A 83 -6.05 -8.81 3.59
N GLU A 84 -5.22 -9.21 2.64
CA GLU A 84 -4.77 -8.47 1.50
C GLU A 84 -5.87 -8.26 0.44
N ASP A 85 -6.68 -9.28 0.15
CA ASP A 85 -7.87 -9.16 -0.70
C ASP A 85 -8.93 -8.28 -0.06
N LEU A 86 -9.11 -8.42 1.26
CA LEU A 86 -10.05 -7.59 1.98
C LEU A 86 -9.61 -6.12 1.94
N ALA A 87 -8.32 -5.86 2.11
CA ALA A 87 -7.78 -4.52 2.05
C ALA A 87 -7.97 -3.85 0.67
N ASP A 88 -8.07 -4.62 -0.43
CA ASP A 88 -8.43 -4.08 -1.75
C ASP A 88 -9.93 -3.73 -1.87
N LEU A 89 -10.80 -4.52 -1.24
CA LEU A 89 -12.25 -4.34 -1.31
C LEU A 89 -12.75 -3.09 -0.58
N ILE A 90 -12.08 -2.75 0.50
CA ILE A 90 -12.54 -1.72 1.45
C ILE A 90 -11.96 -0.34 1.17
N VAL A 91 -11.25 -0.16 0.06
CA VAL A 91 -10.68 1.14 -0.29
C VAL A 91 -11.83 2.12 -0.47
N PRO A 92 -11.82 3.26 0.27
CA PRO A 92 -12.92 4.20 0.19
C PRO A 92 -12.94 4.92 -1.16
N SER A 93 -14.11 4.96 -1.78
CA SER A 93 -14.35 5.79 -2.97
C SER A 93 -14.38 7.28 -2.65
N HIS A 94 -14.40 7.68 -1.38
CA HIS A 94 -14.49 9.07 -0.92
C HIS A 94 -15.65 9.86 -1.53
N GLY A 95 -16.74 9.17 -1.89
CA GLY A 95 -17.90 9.77 -2.54
C GLY A 95 -17.67 10.17 -4.00
N PHE A 96 -16.59 9.72 -4.64
CA PHE A 96 -16.43 9.80 -6.09
C PHE A 96 -17.31 8.75 -6.77
N ALA A 97 -18.01 9.17 -7.81
CA ALA A 97 -18.72 8.29 -8.73
C ALA A 97 -17.73 7.55 -9.65
N LEU A 98 -18.21 6.53 -10.36
CA LEU A 98 -17.38 5.71 -11.26
C LEU A 98 -16.70 6.52 -12.36
N ASP A 99 -17.26 7.66 -12.77
CA ASP A 99 -16.64 8.59 -13.72
C ASP A 99 -15.49 9.43 -13.10
N GLY A 100 -15.14 9.17 -11.83
CA GLY A 100 -14.08 9.88 -11.11
C GLY A 100 -14.48 11.27 -10.62
N THR A 101 -15.77 11.60 -10.65
CA THR A 101 -16.28 12.91 -10.23
C THR A 101 -17.03 12.85 -8.90
N ARG A 102 -16.95 13.93 -8.12
CA ARG A 102 -17.77 14.14 -6.92
C ARG A 102 -18.40 15.52 -6.97
N GLN A 103 -19.70 15.60 -6.70
CA GLN A 103 -20.41 16.87 -6.66
C GLN A 103 -20.42 17.46 -5.25
N LEU A 104 -20.30 18.79 -5.17
CA LEU A 104 -20.49 19.60 -3.97
C LEU A 104 -21.58 20.64 -4.24
N ASP A 105 -22.62 20.66 -3.42
CA ASP A 105 -23.79 21.52 -3.61
C ASP A 105 -23.77 22.70 -2.63
N TYR A 106 -23.87 23.92 -3.16
CA TYR A 106 -23.99 25.15 -2.38
C TYR A 106 -25.41 25.73 -2.44
N GLY A 107 -26.36 25.05 -3.11
CA GLY A 107 -27.72 25.49 -3.36
C GLY A 107 -27.87 26.08 -4.77
N PRO A 108 -27.73 27.41 -4.95
CA PRO A 108 -27.91 28.05 -6.25
C PRO A 108 -26.75 27.81 -7.23
N ARG A 109 -25.64 27.24 -6.76
CA ARG A 109 -24.50 26.80 -7.58
C ARG A 109 -23.89 25.54 -7.00
N GLY A 110 -23.19 24.78 -7.83
CA GLY A 110 -22.47 23.59 -7.42
C GLY A 110 -21.04 23.56 -7.95
N PHE A 111 -20.28 22.59 -7.49
CA PHE A 111 -18.91 22.34 -7.94
C PHE A 111 -18.73 20.85 -8.24
N VAL A 112 -17.88 20.56 -9.22
CA VAL A 112 -17.43 19.19 -9.51
C VAL A 112 -15.98 19.07 -9.07
N VAL A 113 -15.69 18.00 -8.33
CA VAL A 113 -14.35 17.65 -7.87
C VAL A 113 -13.89 16.42 -8.64
N THR A 114 -12.65 16.43 -9.12
CA THR A 114 -11.93 15.22 -9.60
C THR A 114 -10.57 15.14 -8.95
N LEU A 115 -9.81 14.08 -9.26
CA LEU A 115 -8.45 13.89 -8.77
C LEU A 115 -7.46 14.10 -9.92
N ASP A 116 -6.38 14.81 -9.65
CA ASP A 116 -5.23 14.83 -10.55
C ASP A 116 -4.38 13.56 -10.40
N GLU A 117 -3.31 13.47 -11.20
CA GLU A 117 -2.38 12.33 -11.20
C GLU A 117 -1.74 12.08 -9.83
N GLN A 118 -1.56 13.11 -9.01
CA GLN A 118 -1.02 12.99 -7.65
C GLN A 118 -2.12 12.75 -6.59
N LEU A 119 -3.32 12.36 -7.03
CA LEU A 119 -4.52 12.18 -6.22
C LEU A 119 -4.90 13.43 -5.41
N LYS A 120 -4.61 14.63 -5.92
CA LYS A 120 -5.06 15.87 -5.28
C LYS A 120 -6.42 16.25 -5.84
N PRO A 121 -7.38 16.62 -4.98
CA PRO A 121 -8.66 17.15 -5.43
C PRO A 121 -8.50 18.45 -6.22
N ILE A 122 -8.98 18.44 -7.47
CA ILE A 122 -9.11 19.60 -8.34
C ILE A 122 -10.60 19.96 -8.48
N VAL A 123 -10.90 21.25 -8.55
CA VAL A 123 -12.28 21.76 -8.45
C VAL A 123 -12.64 22.48 -9.74
N PHE A 124 -13.85 22.23 -10.23
CA PHE A 124 -14.47 22.87 -11.37
C PHE A 124 -15.82 23.47 -10.95
N ASP A 125 -16.25 24.52 -11.62
CA ASP A 125 -17.65 24.91 -11.57
C ASP A 125 -18.54 23.77 -12.07
N ALA A 126 -19.72 23.60 -11.48
CA ALA A 126 -20.72 22.70 -12.04
C ALA A 126 -21.63 23.48 -13.00
N VAL A 127 -21.82 22.95 -14.20
CA VAL A 127 -22.77 23.48 -15.18
C VAL A 127 -23.94 22.51 -15.25
N ARG A 128 -25.18 22.99 -15.16
CA ARG A 128 -26.34 22.14 -15.44
C ARG A 128 -26.43 21.98 -16.96
N ALA A 129 -26.21 20.76 -17.44
CA ALA A 129 -26.53 20.43 -18.82
C ALA A 129 -28.06 20.39 -19.01
N ASP A 130 -28.50 20.53 -20.26
CA ASP A 130 -29.92 20.44 -20.63
C ASP A 130 -30.56 19.09 -20.27
N SER A 131 -29.73 18.06 -20.10
CA SER A 131 -30.11 16.74 -19.57
C SER A 131 -30.46 16.73 -18.07
N GLY A 132 -30.32 17.85 -17.38
CA GLY A 132 -30.52 17.99 -15.94
C GLY A 132 -29.35 17.49 -15.09
N ARG A 133 -28.30 16.91 -15.69
CA ARG A 133 -27.09 16.45 -15.00
C ARG A 133 -26.07 17.57 -14.87
N TRP A 134 -25.34 17.59 -13.76
CA TRP A 134 -24.20 18.50 -13.58
C TRP A 134 -22.98 17.99 -14.38
N SER A 135 -22.37 18.86 -15.17
CA SER A 135 -21.13 18.63 -15.91
C SER A 135 -20.01 19.56 -15.44
N GLN A 136 -18.76 19.20 -15.75
CA GLN A 136 -17.61 20.04 -15.44
C GLN A 136 -17.64 21.32 -16.29
N GLY A 137 -17.56 22.46 -15.60
CA GLY A 137 -17.31 23.77 -16.18
C GLY A 137 -15.85 24.20 -16.02
N PRO A 138 -15.57 25.51 -16.00
CA PRO A 138 -14.21 26.03 -15.86
C PRO A 138 -13.51 25.57 -14.56
N ARG A 139 -12.20 25.30 -14.67
CA ARG A 139 -11.35 24.93 -13.53
C ARG A 139 -11.18 26.11 -12.57
N ARG A 140 -11.25 25.82 -11.26
CA ARG A 140 -10.93 26.77 -10.19
C ARG A 140 -9.62 26.45 -9.51
N ARG A 141 -8.97 27.49 -8.96
CA ARG A 141 -7.76 27.35 -8.13
C ARG A 141 -8.05 26.67 -6.78
N SER A 142 -9.25 26.86 -6.25
CA SER A 142 -9.69 26.28 -4.98
C SER A 142 -11.22 26.25 -4.92
N LEU A 143 -11.75 25.45 -3.98
CA LEU A 143 -13.17 25.52 -3.64
C LEU A 143 -13.50 26.88 -3.00
N PRO A 144 -14.44 27.67 -3.53
CA PRO A 144 -14.83 28.93 -2.95
C PRO A 144 -15.38 28.78 -1.51
N LYS A 145 -15.12 29.76 -0.65
CA LYS A 145 -15.80 29.83 0.64
C LYS A 145 -17.31 30.06 0.42
N PRO A 146 -18.18 29.51 1.28
CA PRO A 146 -19.60 29.85 1.29
C PRO A 146 -19.82 31.36 1.34
N GLY A 147 -20.61 31.90 0.41
CA GLY A 147 -20.94 33.31 0.31
C GLY A 147 -22.38 33.61 0.78
N VAL A 148 -22.72 34.90 0.87
CA VAL A 148 -24.03 35.38 1.35
C VAL A 148 -25.20 34.92 0.44
N LYS A 149 -24.93 34.68 -0.84
CA LYS A 149 -25.93 34.21 -1.81
C LYS A 149 -26.06 32.68 -1.83
N ASP A 150 -25.18 31.95 -1.14
CA ASP A 150 -25.22 30.49 -1.09
C ASP A 150 -26.16 30.05 0.05
N ASP A 151 -26.66 28.81 -0.04
CA ASP A 151 -27.40 28.21 1.06
C ASP A 151 -26.43 27.90 2.22
N ALA A 152 -26.59 28.59 3.35
CA ALA A 152 -25.67 28.51 4.50
C ALA A 152 -25.57 27.08 5.09
N VAL A 153 -26.72 26.37 5.07
CA VAL A 153 -26.91 24.93 5.16
C VAL A 153 -25.87 24.09 4.41
N MET A 154 -26.14 24.01 3.11
CA MET A 154 -25.49 23.14 2.13
C MET A 154 -24.05 23.57 1.88
N ALA A 155 -23.81 24.85 1.65
CA ALA A 155 -22.48 25.36 1.36
C ALA A 155 -21.53 25.17 2.56
N GLY A 156 -22.03 25.38 3.79
CA GLY A 156 -21.28 25.12 5.01
C GLY A 156 -20.90 23.64 5.16
N ALA A 157 -21.84 22.73 4.86
CA ALA A 157 -21.58 21.29 4.88
C ALA A 157 -20.58 20.87 3.79
N ALA A 158 -20.82 21.26 2.53
CA ALA A 158 -19.98 20.94 1.38
C ALA A 158 -18.53 21.45 1.54
N HIS A 159 -18.34 22.65 2.09
CA HIS A 159 -16.99 23.19 2.35
C HIS A 159 -16.24 22.40 3.43
N ARG A 160 -16.94 21.96 4.48
CA ARG A 160 -16.37 21.08 5.51
C ARG A 160 -16.03 19.71 4.92
N GLU A 161 -16.95 19.12 4.16
CA GLU A 161 -16.74 17.84 3.47
C GLU A 161 -15.52 17.88 2.55
N PHE A 162 -15.35 18.94 1.77
CA PHE A 162 -14.17 19.07 0.90
C PHE A 162 -12.85 19.16 1.67
N THR A 163 -12.87 19.83 2.84
CA THR A 163 -11.69 19.93 3.69
C THR A 163 -11.29 18.57 4.27
N VAL A 164 -12.28 17.77 4.67
CA VAL A 164 -12.09 16.38 5.13
C VAL A 164 -11.61 15.49 3.98
N LEU A 165 -12.29 15.56 2.83
CA LEU A 165 -11.97 14.83 1.60
C LEU A 165 -10.48 14.97 1.22
N ARG A 166 -9.94 16.20 1.25
CA ARG A 166 -8.52 16.43 0.94
C ARG A 166 -7.55 15.66 1.84
N LYS A 167 -7.89 15.52 3.13
CA LYS A 167 -7.05 14.78 4.08
C LYS A 167 -7.20 13.28 3.87
N GLU A 168 -8.43 12.82 3.70
CA GLU A 168 -8.76 11.39 3.55
C GLU A 168 -8.18 10.82 2.24
N VAL A 169 -8.39 11.49 1.11
CA VAL A 169 -7.82 11.05 -0.18
C VAL A 169 -6.29 11.01 -0.12
N LYS A 170 -5.64 12.01 0.50
CA LYS A 170 -4.18 12.00 0.66
C LYS A 170 -3.72 10.81 1.51
N SER A 171 -4.43 10.48 2.58
CA SER A 171 -4.11 9.33 3.42
C SER A 171 -4.29 8.02 2.65
N THR A 172 -5.39 7.87 1.93
CA THR A 172 -5.64 6.69 1.08
C THR A 172 -4.59 6.58 -0.01
N ALA A 173 -4.23 7.68 -0.68
CA ALA A 173 -3.18 7.71 -1.69
C ALA A 173 -1.87 7.12 -1.13
N ALA A 174 -1.39 7.69 -0.02
CA ALA A 174 -0.13 7.28 0.62
C ALA A 174 -0.14 5.79 1.01
N GLU A 175 -1.26 5.30 1.54
CA GLU A 175 -1.41 3.89 1.86
C GLU A 175 -1.34 2.99 0.63
N GLN A 176 -2.10 3.33 -0.43
CA GLN A 176 -2.20 2.50 -1.62
C GLN A 176 -0.91 2.51 -2.44
N LEU A 177 -0.18 3.64 -2.44
CA LEU A 177 1.19 3.77 -2.94
C LEU A 177 2.11 2.71 -2.32
N THR A 178 2.18 2.66 -0.98
CA THR A 178 2.99 1.68 -0.26
C THR A 178 2.55 0.25 -0.56
N ARG A 179 1.25 0.01 -0.71
CA ARG A 179 0.71 -1.32 -1.01
C ARG A 179 1.01 -1.78 -2.43
N PHE A 180 0.95 -0.89 -3.42
CA PHE A 180 1.29 -1.21 -4.80
C PHE A 180 2.78 -1.48 -4.97
N GLU A 181 3.65 -0.68 -4.35
CA GLU A 181 5.09 -0.97 -4.37
C GLU A 181 5.39 -2.31 -3.68
N ALA A 182 4.78 -2.57 -2.53
CA ALA A 182 4.92 -3.86 -1.84
C ALA A 182 4.37 -5.03 -2.66
N ALA A 183 3.28 -4.83 -3.42
CA ALA A 183 2.71 -5.84 -4.31
C ALA A 183 3.61 -6.15 -5.50
N MET A 184 4.31 -5.15 -6.05
CA MET A 184 5.34 -5.35 -7.07
C MET A 184 6.50 -6.19 -6.52
N VAL A 185 7.06 -5.78 -5.38
CA VAL A 185 8.22 -6.45 -4.74
C VAL A 185 7.89 -7.88 -4.29
N ARG A 186 6.72 -8.10 -3.69
CA ARG A 186 6.25 -9.43 -3.26
C ARG A 186 5.58 -10.22 -4.37
N GLN A 187 5.61 -9.73 -5.60
CA GLN A 187 5.03 -10.39 -6.76
C GLN A 187 3.57 -10.80 -6.55
N ARG A 188 2.81 -9.97 -5.84
CA ARG A 188 1.39 -10.23 -5.62
C ARG A 188 0.65 -10.26 -6.94
N ARG A 189 -0.35 -11.14 -7.02
CA ARG A 189 -1.21 -11.30 -8.18
C ARG A 189 -2.69 -11.10 -7.83
N TRP A 190 -3.45 -10.62 -8.80
CA TRP A 190 -4.90 -10.53 -8.81
C TRP A 190 -5.44 -11.38 -9.96
N THR A 191 -6.64 -11.95 -9.82
CA THR A 191 -7.33 -12.47 -11.01
C THR A 191 -7.73 -11.31 -11.93
N ALA A 192 -7.89 -11.57 -13.23
CA ALA A 192 -8.36 -10.56 -14.18
C ALA A 192 -9.66 -9.87 -13.72
N GLU A 193 -10.63 -10.64 -13.20
CA GLU A 193 -11.88 -10.11 -12.62
C GLU A 193 -11.64 -9.14 -11.46
N ARG A 194 -10.76 -9.50 -10.51
CA ARG A 194 -10.45 -8.65 -9.34
C ARG A 194 -9.68 -7.41 -9.75
N PHE A 195 -8.75 -7.53 -10.69
CA PHE A 195 -8.04 -6.39 -11.26
C PHE A 195 -9.01 -5.36 -11.86
N ARG A 196 -9.94 -5.81 -12.71
CA ARG A 196 -10.94 -4.92 -13.32
C ARG A 196 -11.86 -4.29 -12.27
N SER A 197 -12.54 -5.12 -11.48
CA SER A 197 -13.56 -4.65 -10.52
C SER A 197 -13.02 -3.84 -9.34
N ARG A 198 -11.80 -4.11 -8.87
CA ARG A 198 -11.23 -3.48 -7.66
C ARG A 198 -10.23 -2.39 -7.94
N ILE A 199 -9.55 -2.42 -9.10
CA ILE A 199 -8.48 -1.47 -9.41
C ILE A 199 -8.89 -0.56 -10.55
N VAL A 200 -9.28 -1.11 -11.71
CA VAL A 200 -9.62 -0.33 -12.91
C VAL A 200 -10.94 0.43 -12.75
N ASP A 201 -11.97 -0.23 -12.22
CA ASP A 201 -13.29 0.38 -12.04
C ASP A 201 -13.38 1.29 -10.82
N HIS A 202 -12.48 1.10 -9.85
CA HIS A 202 -12.51 1.84 -8.60
C HIS A 202 -12.14 3.31 -8.83
N PRO A 203 -13.00 4.28 -8.44
CA PRO A 203 -12.91 5.69 -8.86
C PRO A 203 -11.67 6.46 -8.36
N VAL A 204 -11.03 5.98 -7.29
CA VAL A 204 -9.77 6.52 -6.76
C VAL A 204 -8.54 5.71 -7.20
N LEU A 205 -8.53 4.39 -7.01
CA LEU A 205 -7.37 3.54 -7.30
C LEU A 205 -6.92 3.56 -8.76
N TRP A 206 -7.85 3.65 -9.72
CA TRP A 206 -7.52 3.63 -11.15
C TRP A 206 -6.54 4.76 -11.53
N GLN A 207 -6.62 5.90 -10.85
CA GLN A 207 -5.73 7.05 -11.07
C GLN A 207 -4.28 6.76 -10.69
N LEU A 208 -4.04 5.89 -9.69
CA LEU A 208 -2.71 5.40 -9.37
C LEU A 208 -2.31 4.27 -10.33
N ALA A 209 -3.25 3.36 -10.60
CA ALA A 209 -2.99 2.17 -11.39
C ALA A 209 -2.59 2.48 -12.84
N ARG A 210 -3.19 3.50 -13.46
CA ARG A 210 -2.85 3.95 -14.82
C ARG A 210 -1.46 4.55 -14.95
N ARG A 211 -0.80 4.84 -13.83
CA ARG A 211 0.56 5.38 -13.77
C ARG A 211 1.60 4.28 -13.54
N LEU A 212 1.20 3.02 -13.69
CA LEU A 212 2.03 1.84 -13.49
C LEU A 212 1.98 0.95 -14.73
N VAL A 213 3.06 0.20 -14.95
CA VAL A 213 3.08 -0.93 -15.89
C VAL A 213 2.65 -2.20 -15.15
N TRP A 214 1.81 -2.98 -15.80
CA TRP A 214 1.25 -4.23 -15.28
C TRP A 214 1.75 -5.39 -16.13
N VAL A 215 1.77 -6.58 -15.55
CA VAL A 215 2.05 -7.85 -16.25
C VAL A 215 0.84 -8.76 -16.17
N ALA A 216 0.52 -9.43 -17.28
CA ALA A 216 -0.32 -10.60 -17.29
C ALA A 216 0.58 -11.84 -17.15
N CYS A 217 0.21 -12.72 -16.24
CA CYS A 217 0.92 -13.93 -15.91
C CYS A 217 0.12 -15.15 -16.37
N ASP A 218 0.84 -16.16 -16.86
CA ASP A 218 0.30 -17.46 -17.22
C ASP A 218 -0.11 -18.29 -15.98
N ALA A 219 -0.55 -19.53 -16.21
CA ALA A 219 -0.98 -20.44 -15.15
C ALA A 219 0.14 -20.82 -14.17
N ASP A 220 1.41 -20.74 -14.61
CA ASP A 220 2.60 -21.00 -13.77
C ASP A 220 3.06 -19.73 -13.03
N GLY A 221 2.34 -18.61 -13.19
CA GLY A 221 2.64 -17.33 -12.53
C GLY A 221 3.77 -16.54 -13.19
N LYS A 222 4.26 -17.00 -14.35
CA LYS A 222 5.31 -16.31 -15.11
C LYS A 222 4.70 -15.16 -15.90
N ALA A 223 5.33 -13.99 -15.85
CA ALA A 223 4.93 -12.85 -16.67
C ALA A 223 5.16 -13.18 -18.15
N ASP A 224 4.08 -13.16 -18.94
CA ASP A 224 4.09 -13.44 -20.38
C ASP A 224 3.98 -12.16 -21.20
N SER A 225 3.19 -11.19 -20.72
CA SER A 225 3.01 -9.91 -21.40
C SER A 225 2.87 -8.75 -20.42
N ALA A 226 3.22 -7.55 -20.87
CA ALA A 226 3.10 -6.32 -20.10
C ALA A 226 2.12 -5.34 -20.77
N PHE A 227 1.44 -4.54 -19.98
CA PHE A 227 0.45 -3.57 -20.44
C PHE A 227 0.33 -2.36 -19.51
N ARG A 228 -0.26 -1.26 -20.00
CA ARG A 228 -0.69 -0.09 -19.22
C ARG A 228 -2.21 0.07 -19.28
N ILE A 229 -2.76 0.90 -18.38
CA ILE A 229 -4.15 1.35 -18.43
C ILE A 229 -4.17 2.75 -19.06
N ALA A 230 -4.93 2.94 -20.14
CA ALA A 230 -5.09 4.22 -20.82
C ALA A 230 -6.10 5.15 -20.13
N GLU A 231 -6.22 6.39 -20.60
CA GLU A 231 -7.12 7.44 -20.10
C GLU A 231 -8.59 7.00 -20.04
N ASP A 232 -9.01 6.21 -21.03
CA ASP A 232 -10.36 5.68 -21.20
C ASP A 232 -10.58 4.33 -20.50
N ARG A 233 -9.59 3.89 -19.69
CA ARG A 233 -9.53 2.60 -19.00
C ARG A 233 -9.36 1.38 -19.90
N SER A 234 -9.13 1.56 -21.20
CA SER A 234 -8.66 0.48 -22.05
C SER A 234 -7.24 0.05 -21.66
N LEU A 235 -6.84 -1.15 -22.06
CA LEU A 235 -5.49 -1.66 -21.83
C LEU A 235 -4.69 -1.51 -23.13
N ALA A 236 -3.42 -1.14 -23.01
CA ALA A 236 -2.52 -0.99 -24.15
C ALA A 236 -1.16 -1.64 -23.90
N ALA A 237 -0.57 -2.23 -24.94
CA ALA A 237 0.77 -2.80 -24.91
C ALA A 237 1.85 -1.71 -25.09
N VAL A 238 3.13 -2.13 -25.10
CA VAL A 238 4.28 -1.22 -25.21
C VAL A 238 4.31 -0.44 -26.53
N ASP A 239 3.74 -1.00 -27.60
CA ASP A 239 3.60 -0.38 -28.93
C ASP A 239 2.31 0.45 -29.07
N ASP A 240 1.66 0.74 -27.95
CA ASP A 240 0.40 1.50 -27.84
C ASP A 240 -0.81 0.87 -28.52
N ARG A 241 -0.72 -0.42 -28.88
CA ARG A 241 -1.86 -1.17 -29.44
C ARG A 241 -2.79 -1.68 -28.34
N PRO A 242 -4.09 -1.85 -28.64
CA PRO A 242 -5.04 -2.45 -27.72
C PRO A 242 -4.56 -3.80 -27.20
N PHE A 243 -4.57 -3.96 -25.88
CA PHE A 243 -4.21 -5.19 -25.19
C PHE A 243 -5.49 -5.86 -24.67
N THR A 244 -5.65 -7.16 -24.93
CA THR A 244 -6.76 -7.95 -24.37
C THR A 244 -6.24 -8.84 -23.26
N LEU A 245 -6.72 -8.59 -22.04
CA LEU A 245 -6.42 -9.43 -20.89
C LEU A 245 -7.31 -10.67 -20.88
N ASP A 246 -6.70 -11.86 -20.92
CA ASP A 246 -7.41 -13.13 -20.77
C ASP A 246 -8.06 -13.23 -19.38
N ASP A 247 -9.29 -13.76 -19.31
CA ASP A 247 -10.05 -13.85 -18.06
C ASP A 247 -9.48 -14.87 -17.06
N THR A 248 -8.70 -15.83 -17.55
CA THR A 248 -7.98 -16.83 -16.74
C THR A 248 -6.61 -16.36 -16.28
N ALA A 249 -6.08 -15.29 -16.89
CA ALA A 249 -4.80 -14.73 -16.51
C ALA A 249 -4.83 -14.13 -15.10
N THR A 250 -3.67 -14.14 -14.46
CA THR A 250 -3.44 -13.32 -13.27
C THR A 250 -2.67 -12.06 -13.64
N VAL A 251 -2.89 -11.00 -12.89
CA VAL A 251 -2.30 -9.68 -13.13
C VAL A 251 -1.41 -9.31 -11.96
N GLY A 252 -0.23 -8.76 -12.24
CA GLY A 252 0.67 -8.20 -11.24
C GLY A 252 1.18 -6.82 -11.67
N ILE A 253 1.78 -6.10 -10.73
CA ILE A 253 2.54 -4.88 -11.07
C ILE A 253 3.91 -5.33 -11.58
N ALA A 254 4.31 -4.81 -12.74
CA ALA A 254 5.56 -5.22 -13.39
C ALA A 254 6.78 -4.80 -12.56
N HIS A 255 7.68 -5.74 -12.28
CA HIS A 255 9.03 -5.39 -11.85
C HIS A 255 9.94 -5.22 -13.09
N PRO A 256 10.97 -4.36 -13.09
CA PRO A 256 11.87 -4.21 -14.25
C PRO A 256 12.53 -5.50 -14.74
N ILE A 257 12.80 -6.46 -13.84
CA ILE A 257 13.26 -7.81 -14.21
C ILE A 257 12.30 -8.50 -15.17
N GLN A 258 10.99 -8.38 -14.95
CA GLN A 258 9.97 -9.00 -15.81
C GLN A 258 9.82 -8.28 -17.16
N LEU A 259 10.11 -6.98 -17.19
CA LEU A 259 10.07 -6.19 -18.43
C LEU A 259 11.27 -6.49 -19.34
N GLY A 260 12.43 -6.83 -18.75
CA GLY A 260 13.62 -7.23 -19.50
C GLY A 260 13.99 -6.22 -20.59
N ASP A 261 14.13 -6.70 -21.82
CA ASP A 261 14.52 -5.88 -22.97
C ASP A 261 13.47 -4.85 -23.39
N THR A 262 12.21 -5.00 -22.94
CA THR A 262 11.14 -4.01 -23.22
C THR A 262 11.16 -2.82 -22.27
N LEU A 263 11.95 -2.86 -21.19
CA LEU A 263 12.02 -1.81 -20.18
C LEU A 263 12.31 -0.41 -20.76
N PRO A 264 13.28 -0.21 -21.68
CA PRO A 264 13.53 1.10 -22.25
C PRO A 264 12.34 1.65 -23.05
N ALA A 265 11.64 0.79 -23.79
CA ALA A 265 10.46 1.20 -24.57
C ALA A 265 9.30 1.60 -23.65
N TRP A 266 9.10 0.91 -22.53
CA TRP A 266 8.14 1.35 -21.51
C TRP A 266 8.51 2.70 -20.88
N ALA A 267 9.79 2.93 -20.60
CA ALA A 267 10.28 4.19 -20.05
C ALA A 267 10.07 5.36 -21.03
N GLU A 268 10.37 5.15 -22.32
CA GLU A 268 10.11 6.12 -23.39
C GLU A 268 8.62 6.42 -23.53
N LEU A 269 7.77 5.39 -23.61
CA LEU A 269 6.32 5.55 -23.70
C LEU A 269 5.76 6.36 -22.52
N PHE A 270 6.19 6.07 -21.29
CA PHE A 270 5.74 6.82 -20.11
C PHE A 270 6.23 8.28 -20.13
N ALA A 271 7.44 8.53 -20.64
CA ALA A 271 7.96 9.89 -20.78
C ALA A 271 7.18 10.70 -21.85
N ASP A 272 6.88 10.09 -22.99
CA ASP A 272 6.13 10.72 -24.10
C ASP A 272 4.72 11.14 -23.67
N TYR A 273 4.04 10.26 -22.94
CA TYR A 273 2.73 10.55 -22.34
C TYR A 273 2.80 11.40 -21.05
N GLN A 274 4.01 11.78 -20.61
CA GLN A 274 4.27 12.55 -19.38
C GLN A 274 3.69 11.89 -18.12
N ILE A 275 3.64 10.55 -18.11
CA ILE A 275 3.13 9.76 -17.00
C ILE A 275 4.19 9.67 -15.91
N LEU A 276 4.06 10.51 -14.88
CA LEU A 276 4.90 10.41 -13.70
C LEU A 276 4.55 9.15 -12.94
N GLN A 277 5.52 8.30 -12.60
CA GLN A 277 5.24 7.10 -11.80
C GLN A 277 5.04 7.43 -10.31
N PRO A 278 4.14 6.70 -9.62
CA PRO A 278 3.81 6.96 -8.22
C PRO A 278 4.94 6.54 -7.25
N PHE A 279 5.81 5.63 -7.69
CA PHE A 279 7.08 5.20 -7.06
C PHE A 279 8.04 4.82 -8.21
N PRO A 280 9.37 4.69 -7.97
CA PRO A 280 10.31 4.35 -9.04
C PRO A 280 10.10 2.89 -9.45
N GLN A 281 9.25 2.65 -10.45
CA GLN A 281 9.00 1.32 -11.00
C GLN A 281 9.97 1.06 -12.16
N LEU A 282 9.92 1.86 -13.23
CA LEU A 282 10.76 1.68 -14.43
C LEU A 282 12.22 2.07 -14.18
N GLU A 283 12.45 3.03 -13.27
CA GLU A 283 13.78 3.45 -12.85
C GLU A 283 14.34 2.63 -11.68
N ARG A 284 13.64 1.57 -11.26
CA ARG A 284 14.08 0.76 -10.13
C ARG A 284 15.36 0.00 -10.46
N SER A 285 16.39 0.19 -9.66
CA SER A 285 17.66 -0.51 -9.82
C SER A 285 17.48 -2.02 -9.69
N VAL A 286 17.99 -2.76 -10.68
CA VAL A 286 18.02 -4.22 -10.69
C VAL A 286 19.40 -4.72 -10.30
N HIS A 287 19.46 -5.59 -9.31
CA HIS A 287 20.69 -6.22 -8.85
C HIS A 287 20.56 -7.74 -8.98
N ARG A 288 21.59 -8.39 -9.53
CA ARG A 288 21.59 -9.85 -9.72
C ARG A 288 22.63 -10.52 -8.84
N LEU A 289 22.30 -11.74 -8.42
CA LEU A 289 23.26 -12.68 -7.86
C LEU A 289 24.12 -13.22 -9.01
N SER A 290 25.43 -13.33 -8.80
CA SER A 290 26.28 -14.10 -9.70
C SER A 290 26.07 -15.61 -9.46
N GLU A 291 26.45 -16.44 -10.42
CA GLU A 291 26.38 -17.91 -10.28
C GLU A 291 27.12 -18.43 -9.04
N ALA A 292 28.24 -17.80 -8.68
CA ALA A 292 29.02 -18.14 -7.49
C ALA A 292 28.29 -17.80 -6.17
N GLU A 293 27.30 -16.91 -6.20
CA GLU A 293 26.57 -16.44 -5.01
C GLU A 293 25.23 -17.14 -4.80
N ARG A 294 24.73 -17.86 -5.81
CA ARG A 294 23.53 -18.67 -5.65
C ARG A 294 23.68 -19.76 -4.57
N PRO A 295 24.78 -20.53 -4.49
CA PRO A 295 24.87 -21.61 -3.51
C PRO A 295 25.29 -21.17 -2.10
N VAL A 296 25.65 -19.90 -1.88
CA VAL A 296 26.18 -19.44 -0.58
C VAL A 296 25.08 -18.92 0.33
N GLU A 297 25.25 -19.11 1.63
CA GLU A 297 24.34 -18.60 2.67
C GLU A 297 24.68 -17.17 3.10
N ALA A 298 25.90 -16.71 2.80
CA ALA A 298 26.39 -15.38 3.13
C ALA A 298 27.17 -14.75 1.98
N LEU A 299 26.83 -13.51 1.62
CA LEU A 299 27.47 -12.79 0.52
C LEU A 299 28.76 -12.11 0.98
N THR A 300 29.88 -12.47 0.36
CA THR A 300 31.20 -11.93 0.69
C THR A 300 31.44 -10.54 0.13
N ARG A 301 30.73 -10.12 -0.94
CA ARG A 301 30.87 -8.79 -1.56
C ARG A 301 30.59 -7.61 -0.62
N PHE A 302 29.92 -7.88 0.50
CA PHE A 302 29.56 -6.90 1.52
C PHE A 302 30.40 -7.01 2.80
N ALA A 303 31.12 -8.12 2.99
CA ALA A 303 31.92 -8.34 4.18
C ALA A 303 33.04 -7.29 4.29
N GLY A 304 33.26 -6.78 5.49
CA GLY A 304 34.29 -5.78 5.77
C GLY A 304 33.93 -4.34 5.37
N ARG A 305 32.84 -4.11 4.64
CA ARG A 305 32.33 -2.76 4.34
C ARG A 305 31.92 -2.05 5.64
N THR A 306 31.98 -0.72 5.64
CA THR A 306 31.68 0.07 6.83
C THR A 306 30.38 0.84 6.68
N LEU A 307 29.57 0.83 7.74
CA LEU A 307 28.31 1.55 7.86
C LEU A 307 28.42 2.61 8.94
N ALA A 308 27.84 3.78 8.71
CA ALA A 308 27.65 4.75 9.79
C ALA A 308 26.60 4.21 10.77
N THR A 309 26.86 4.26 12.07
CA THR A 309 25.95 3.75 13.10
C THR A 309 24.55 4.38 13.01
N GLY A 310 24.47 5.67 12.69
CA GLY A 310 23.20 6.36 12.45
C GLY A 310 22.35 5.76 11.32
N ARG A 311 22.97 5.15 10.30
CA ARG A 311 22.25 4.46 9.20
C ARG A 311 21.59 3.17 9.69
N ILE A 312 22.31 2.39 10.50
CA ILE A 312 21.77 1.16 11.11
C ILE A 312 20.62 1.51 12.06
N LEU A 313 20.76 2.58 12.87
CA LEU A 313 19.68 3.07 13.74
C LEU A 313 18.44 3.53 12.96
N GLY A 314 18.63 4.13 11.78
CA GLY A 314 17.56 4.58 10.89
C GLY A 314 16.96 3.50 9.99
N ALA A 315 17.51 2.28 10.00
CA ALA A 315 17.16 1.21 9.05
C ALA A 315 15.73 0.69 9.23
N ASN A 316 15.10 0.92 10.39
CA ASN A 316 13.70 0.58 10.65
C ASN A 316 12.72 1.19 9.66
N LYS A 317 13.01 2.39 9.13
CA LYS A 317 12.21 3.04 8.09
C LYS A 317 12.22 2.26 6.77
N ALA A 318 13.26 1.46 6.52
CA ALA A 318 13.40 0.59 5.35
C ALA A 318 12.98 -0.87 5.64
N GLY A 319 12.35 -1.12 6.79
CA GLY A 319 11.85 -2.44 7.18
C GLY A 319 12.86 -3.33 7.88
N TRP A 320 14.04 -2.81 8.23
CA TRP A 320 15.01 -3.53 9.05
C TRP A 320 14.63 -3.47 10.54
N LEU A 321 14.51 -4.61 11.16
CA LEU A 321 14.24 -4.79 12.57
C LEU A 321 15.56 -5.03 13.31
N ARG A 322 15.58 -4.69 14.60
CA ARG A 322 16.73 -4.91 15.49
C ARG A 322 16.53 -6.20 16.28
N GLN A 323 17.60 -6.94 16.58
CA GLN A 323 17.51 -8.05 17.53
C GLN A 323 16.96 -7.62 18.90
N ASP A 324 16.27 -8.53 19.58
CA ASP A 324 15.89 -8.34 20.97
C ASP A 324 17.11 -8.42 21.89
N ILE A 325 17.14 -7.56 22.89
CA ILE A 325 18.23 -7.46 23.85
C ILE A 325 17.85 -8.31 25.08
N GLN A 326 18.27 -9.58 25.12
CA GLN A 326 17.88 -10.48 26.21
C GLN A 326 18.80 -10.39 27.45
N SER A 327 20.07 -9.95 27.31
CA SER A 327 20.99 -9.90 28.46
C SER A 327 22.26 -9.02 28.28
N GLY A 328 22.46 -8.38 27.14
CA GLY A 328 23.63 -7.52 26.87
C GLY A 328 23.29 -6.03 26.85
N ALA A 329 24.23 -5.15 27.21
CA ALA A 329 24.08 -3.70 27.00
C ALA A 329 24.39 -3.28 25.55
N GLN A 330 24.52 -4.24 24.62
CA GLN A 330 24.96 -4.05 23.24
C GLN A 330 24.23 -5.02 22.31
N TRP A 331 24.00 -4.59 21.07
CA TRP A 331 23.43 -5.39 19.99
C TRP A 331 24.19 -5.15 18.69
N ASN A 332 24.21 -6.14 17.80
CA ASN A 332 25.09 -6.11 16.65
C ASN A 332 24.48 -6.77 15.39
N LEU A 333 23.16 -6.90 15.39
CA LEU A 333 22.40 -7.59 14.36
C LEU A 333 21.11 -6.83 14.05
N ILE A 334 20.87 -6.61 12.76
CA ILE A 334 19.58 -6.20 12.21
C ILE A 334 19.09 -7.19 11.16
N PHE A 335 17.80 -7.14 10.85
CA PHE A 335 17.18 -8.13 9.99
C PHE A 335 15.96 -7.63 9.24
N ARG A 336 15.67 -8.24 8.09
CA ARG A 336 14.54 -7.84 7.27
C ARG A 336 13.84 -9.07 6.70
N PRO A 337 12.61 -9.38 7.14
CA PRO A 337 11.79 -10.42 6.52
C PRO A 337 11.52 -10.10 5.04
N LEU A 338 11.72 -11.06 4.15
CA LEU A 338 11.57 -10.89 2.70
C LEU A 338 10.22 -11.40 2.17
N GLY A 339 9.53 -12.27 2.91
CA GLY A 339 8.38 -13.04 2.41
C GLY A 339 8.75 -14.53 2.34
N GLU A 340 7.77 -15.40 2.12
CA GLU A 340 7.96 -16.86 1.89
C GLU A 340 8.76 -17.64 2.96
N GLY A 341 8.96 -17.05 4.14
CA GLY A 341 9.73 -17.68 5.20
C GLY A 341 11.24 -17.42 5.11
N HIS A 342 11.68 -16.39 4.37
CA HIS A 342 13.07 -15.95 4.34
C HIS A 342 13.28 -14.61 5.05
N THR A 343 14.45 -14.44 5.64
CA THR A 343 14.89 -13.24 6.36
C THR A 343 16.32 -12.89 6.00
N LEU A 344 16.57 -11.63 5.64
CA LEU A 344 17.93 -11.10 5.58
C LEU A 344 18.45 -10.80 6.96
N VAL A 345 19.72 -11.09 7.18
CA VAL A 345 20.41 -10.83 8.43
C VAL A 345 21.71 -10.11 8.13
N LEU A 346 21.91 -8.99 8.82
CA LEU A 346 23.14 -8.22 8.76
C LEU A 346 23.76 -8.20 10.16
N ASP A 347 24.89 -8.89 10.27
CA ASP A 347 25.74 -8.89 11.45
C ASP A 347 26.85 -7.84 11.25
N PHE A 348 27.14 -7.09 12.30
CA PHE A 348 28.17 -6.06 12.28
C PHE A 348 28.96 -6.00 13.58
N GLU A 349 30.07 -5.29 13.57
CA GLU A 349 30.98 -5.16 14.71
C GLU A 349 31.57 -3.74 14.78
N PRO A 350 31.91 -3.21 15.98
CA PRO A 350 31.91 -3.89 17.27
C PRO A 350 30.50 -4.15 17.84
N GLY A 351 29.48 -3.44 17.36
CA GLY A 351 28.11 -3.44 17.89
C GLY A 351 27.72 -2.06 18.46
N ILE A 352 26.42 -1.88 18.73
CA ILE A 352 25.82 -0.64 19.20
C ILE A 352 25.38 -0.80 20.66
N ARG A 353 25.85 0.09 21.54
CA ARG A 353 25.56 0.06 22.99
C ARG A 353 24.25 0.78 23.30
N LEU A 354 23.38 0.16 24.11
CA LEU A 354 22.04 0.67 24.41
C LEU A 354 22.05 2.06 25.07
N PHE A 355 23.01 2.31 25.96
CA PHE A 355 23.11 3.56 26.71
C PHE A 355 24.09 4.58 26.09
N ASN A 356 24.73 4.22 24.97
CA ASN A 356 25.63 5.08 24.22
C ASN A 356 25.73 4.60 22.78
N GLU A 357 24.64 4.76 22.02
CA GLU A 357 24.49 4.17 20.69
C GLU A 357 25.51 4.70 19.68
N LEU A 358 26.06 5.90 19.91
CA LEU A 358 27.05 6.54 19.03
C LEU A 358 28.49 6.42 19.55
N ALA A 359 28.74 5.59 20.57
CA ALA A 359 30.09 5.36 21.09
C ALA A 359 31.07 4.91 20.01
N ASP A 360 30.56 4.07 19.10
CA ASP A 360 31.26 3.58 17.94
C ASP A 360 30.52 4.13 16.71
N PRO A 361 30.99 5.23 16.08
CA PRO A 361 30.25 5.92 15.02
C PRO A 361 30.24 5.16 13.69
N VAL A 362 31.10 4.16 13.57
CA VAL A 362 31.26 3.30 12.38
C VAL A 362 31.16 1.85 12.83
N GLN A 363 30.38 1.06 12.10
CA GLN A 363 30.29 -0.39 12.24
C GLN A 363 30.88 -1.04 10.99
N ARG A 364 31.56 -2.17 11.14
CA ARG A 364 32.03 -3.03 10.05
C ARG A 364 31.05 -4.18 9.87
N ILE A 365 30.71 -4.49 8.62
CA ILE A 365 29.84 -5.61 8.30
C ILE A 365 30.63 -6.90 8.51
N ALA A 366 30.17 -7.71 9.44
CA ALA A 366 30.74 -9.02 9.72
C ALA A 366 30.19 -10.04 8.72
N GLN A 367 28.86 -10.11 8.58
CA GLN A 367 28.19 -11.02 7.66
C GLN A 367 26.90 -10.41 7.11
N PHE A 368 26.59 -10.73 5.86
CA PHE A 368 25.28 -10.50 5.24
C PHE A 368 24.77 -11.84 4.73
N ARG A 369 23.72 -12.36 5.37
CA ARG A 369 23.28 -13.75 5.20
C ARG A 369 21.78 -13.86 5.03
N LEU A 370 21.36 -14.94 4.39
CA LEU A 370 19.96 -15.32 4.26
C LEU A 370 19.67 -16.43 5.27
N ALA A 371 18.55 -16.33 5.98
CA ALA A 371 18.11 -17.32 6.96
C ALA A 371 16.62 -17.61 6.82
N VAL A 372 16.18 -18.75 7.35
CA VAL A 372 14.75 -19.07 7.47
C VAL A 372 14.10 -18.19 8.55
N THR A 373 12.90 -17.70 8.30
CA THR A 373 12.11 -16.90 9.23
C THR A 373 11.73 -17.74 10.45
N GLY A 374 12.20 -17.35 11.63
CA GLY A 374 11.86 -17.92 12.94
C GLY A 374 11.46 -16.87 13.96
N SER A 375 10.70 -17.28 15.00
CA SER A 375 10.06 -16.40 15.99
C SER A 375 10.99 -15.77 17.02
N SER A 376 12.29 -16.07 17.03
CA SER A 376 13.28 -15.30 17.79
C SER A 376 14.65 -15.30 17.13
N ALA A 377 15.46 -14.26 17.40
CA ALA A 377 16.81 -14.09 16.85
C ALA A 377 17.76 -15.27 17.14
N GLN A 378 17.45 -16.11 18.14
CA GLN A 378 18.18 -17.34 18.47
C GLN A 378 18.00 -18.46 17.43
N TRP A 379 16.97 -18.41 16.58
CA TRP A 379 16.65 -19.46 15.60
C TRP A 379 17.23 -19.22 14.22
N TRP A 380 17.86 -18.07 13.97
CA TRP A 380 18.37 -17.75 12.64
C TRP A 380 19.76 -18.31 12.43
N GLY A 381 20.15 -19.32 13.21
CA GLY A 381 21.45 -19.98 13.09
C GLY A 381 21.55 -20.90 11.87
N GLN A 382 20.45 -21.22 11.17
CA GLN A 382 20.50 -21.94 9.91
C GLN A 382 20.42 -20.96 8.74
N GLY A 383 21.56 -20.77 8.08
CA GLY A 383 21.61 -20.07 6.80
C GLY A 383 20.94 -20.91 5.71
N VAL A 384 20.47 -20.23 4.67
CA VAL A 384 19.98 -20.88 3.45
C VAL A 384 20.62 -20.24 2.23
N PRO A 385 20.85 -20.99 1.14
CA PRO A 385 21.45 -20.44 -0.07
C PRO A 385 20.64 -19.29 -0.65
N PHE A 386 21.30 -18.22 -1.09
CA PHE A 386 20.64 -17.10 -1.76
C PHE A 386 19.93 -17.50 -3.06
N GLY A 387 20.32 -18.61 -3.67
CA GLY A 387 19.70 -19.19 -4.86
C GLY A 387 18.31 -19.78 -4.63
N GLU A 388 17.84 -19.89 -3.38
CA GLU A 388 16.44 -20.22 -3.07
C GLU A 388 15.49 -19.05 -3.37
N LEU A 389 16.00 -17.81 -3.38
CA LEU A 389 15.19 -16.65 -3.71
C LEU A 389 14.93 -16.59 -5.21
N ASP A 390 13.71 -16.21 -5.59
CA ASP A 390 13.42 -15.79 -6.95
C ASP A 390 14.20 -14.52 -7.31
N GLU A 391 14.33 -14.23 -8.61
CA GLU A 391 15.16 -13.14 -9.11
C GLU A 391 14.74 -11.75 -8.58
N ILE A 392 13.43 -11.51 -8.40
CA ILE A 392 12.91 -10.24 -7.89
C ILE A 392 13.25 -10.13 -6.41
N THR A 393 12.94 -11.14 -5.60
CA THR A 393 13.24 -11.12 -4.17
C THR A 393 14.74 -10.99 -3.92
N ALA A 394 15.59 -11.65 -4.72
CA ALA A 394 17.04 -11.50 -4.66
C ALA A 394 17.50 -10.07 -5.00
N SER A 395 16.96 -9.46 -6.06
CA SER A 395 17.28 -8.06 -6.43
C SER A 395 16.88 -7.09 -5.33
N GLU A 396 15.70 -7.26 -4.76
CA GLU A 396 15.16 -6.44 -3.68
C GLU A 396 15.92 -6.62 -2.36
N ALA A 397 16.45 -7.82 -2.12
CA ALA A 397 17.32 -8.10 -1.01
C ALA A 397 18.65 -7.33 -1.11
N LEU A 398 19.27 -7.35 -2.29
CA LEU A 398 20.50 -6.61 -2.56
C LEU A 398 20.27 -5.10 -2.51
N LEU A 399 19.16 -4.60 -3.08
CA LEU A 399 18.78 -3.19 -3.03
C LEU A 399 18.59 -2.71 -1.59
N ALA A 400 17.96 -3.53 -0.73
CA ALA A 400 17.76 -3.20 0.68
C ALA A 400 19.06 -3.08 1.47
N PHE A 401 20.10 -3.84 1.08
CA PHE A 401 21.44 -3.67 1.62
C PHE A 401 22.08 -2.37 1.12
N LEU A 402 22.04 -2.10 -0.18
CA LEU A 402 22.66 -0.91 -0.78
C LEU A 402 22.05 0.40 -0.25
N ALA A 403 20.78 0.38 0.16
CA ALA A 403 20.15 1.51 0.85
C ALA A 403 20.80 1.84 2.21
N LEU A 404 21.43 0.86 2.89
CA LEU A 404 22.17 1.06 4.13
C LEU A 404 23.58 1.62 3.88
N ASP A 405 24.21 1.18 2.79
CA ASP A 405 25.55 1.60 2.37
C ASP A 405 25.53 2.36 1.02
N PRO A 406 25.19 3.66 1.01
CA PRO A 406 25.16 4.44 -0.23
C PRO A 406 26.57 4.71 -0.79
N ARG A 407 27.62 4.19 -0.16
CA ARG A 407 29.01 4.34 -0.61
C ARG A 407 29.38 3.19 -1.54
N GLU A 408 28.88 3.24 -2.78
CA GLU A 408 29.64 3.07 -4.04
C GLU A 408 28.71 3.19 -5.26
N PRO A 409 29.26 3.47 -6.46
CA PRO A 409 28.92 4.60 -7.33
C PRO A 409 27.56 4.56 -8.03
#